data_AF-A0A286U1W2-F1
#
_entry.id   AF-A0A286U1W2-F1
#
_cell.length_a   1.000
_cell.length_b   1.000
_cell.length_c   1.000
_cell.angle_alpha   90.00
_cell.angle_beta   90.00
_cell.angle_gamma   90.00
#
_symmetry.space_group_name_H-M   'P 1'
#
loop_
_entity.id
_entity.type
_entity.pdbx_description
1 polymer ?
#
loop_
_entity_poly.entity_id
_entity_poly.type
_entity_poly.pdbx_seq_one_letter_code
_entity_poly.pdbx_strand_id
1 'polypeptide(L)'
;MYDWQIILCLPVGTSENGKEKIFTSSVTFSHGDTNAYMAVEKFNRAAIKDAFVTREVNVRINLRDIVNLHNCDGIKDISRVKQMKKKIDSGRHILQKDEIPNIKLVRAKTGEIIIFDGHHSMLAYMSSGKTYLDEIPYLFVSRTEGAISNEEILAFFGNHSYKIRPDKWKKYVVNWQAVPAYQLCLRIQNNMGELYNIIFGQISHK
;
A
#
# COMPACT_ATOMS: atom_id res chain seq x y z
N MET A 1 9.54 14.81 18.34
CA MET A 1 8.67 14.16 17.34
C MET A 1 9.56 13.44 16.34
N TYR A 2 9.15 12.25 15.88
CA TYR A 2 9.97 11.44 14.97
C TYR A 2 9.81 11.90 13.52
N ASP A 3 10.91 11.83 12.79
CA ASP A 3 10.97 12.12 11.35
C ASP A 3 10.22 11.05 10.54
N TRP A 4 9.87 11.38 9.30
CA TRP A 4 9.31 10.42 8.35
C TRP A 4 10.44 9.62 7.70
N GLN A 5 10.25 8.32 7.58
CA GLN A 5 11.10 7.42 6.80
C GLN A 5 10.27 6.78 5.70
N ILE A 6 10.70 6.96 4.45
CA ILE A 6 10.12 6.31 3.28
C ILE A 6 11.11 5.31 2.74
N ILE A 7 10.68 4.05 2.65
CA ILE A 7 11.45 2.94 2.11
C ILE A 7 10.87 2.57 0.74
N LEU A 8 11.63 2.86 -0.30
CA LEU A 8 11.37 2.43 -1.67
C LEU A 8 11.80 0.98 -1.82
N CYS A 9 10.87 0.11 -2.20
CA CYS A 9 11.14 -1.31 -2.42
C CYS A 9 10.88 -1.63 -3.89
N LEU A 10 11.94 -1.96 -4.63
CA LEU A 10 11.88 -2.24 -6.06
C LEU A 10 12.56 -3.57 -6.43
N PRO A 11 12.01 -4.29 -7.41
CA PRO A 11 12.65 -5.46 -8.01
C PRO A 11 13.74 -5.01 -8.99
N VAL A 12 14.98 -4.87 -8.52
CA VAL A 12 16.10 -4.33 -9.34
C VAL A 12 17.28 -5.28 -9.45
N GLY A 13 17.15 -6.53 -9.00
CA GLY A 13 18.19 -7.53 -9.22
C GLY A 13 17.63 -8.94 -9.33
N THR A 14 18.52 -9.87 -9.63
CA THR A 14 18.21 -11.30 -9.78
C THR A 14 19.10 -12.11 -8.85
N SER A 15 18.53 -13.14 -8.25
CA SER A 15 19.27 -14.17 -7.52
C SER A 15 20.03 -15.07 -8.50
N GLU A 16 20.97 -15.88 -7.97
CA GLU A 16 21.73 -16.86 -8.75
C GLU A 16 20.86 -17.88 -9.50
N ASN A 17 19.63 -18.12 -9.01
CA ASN A 17 18.63 -18.97 -9.66
C ASN A 17 17.62 -18.19 -10.53
N GLY A 18 17.94 -16.95 -10.91
CA GLY A 18 17.16 -16.13 -11.85
C GLY A 18 15.85 -15.58 -11.30
N LYS A 19 15.63 -15.62 -9.97
CA LYS A 19 14.45 -15.01 -9.34
C LYS A 19 14.71 -13.53 -9.07
N GLU A 20 13.70 -12.72 -9.30
CA GLU A 20 13.76 -11.29 -9.00
C GLU A 20 13.91 -11.05 -7.49
N LYS A 21 14.81 -10.15 -7.10
CA LYS A 21 15.06 -9.74 -5.71
C LYS A 21 14.62 -8.30 -5.50
N ILE A 22 13.92 -8.06 -4.39
CA ILE A 22 13.55 -6.72 -3.96
C ILE A 22 14.69 -6.08 -3.18
N PHE A 23 15.02 -4.87 -3.58
CA PHE A 23 15.97 -4.02 -2.87
C PHE A 23 15.28 -2.80 -2.28
N THR A 24 15.76 -2.39 -1.12
CA THR A 24 15.30 -1.17 -0.46
C THR A 24 16.23 0.00 -0.71
N SER A 25 15.65 1.19 -0.77
CA SER A 25 16.32 2.45 -0.47
C SER A 25 15.47 3.24 0.52
N SER A 26 16.09 3.94 1.47
CA SER A 26 15.36 4.70 2.47
C SER A 26 15.74 6.18 2.42
N VAL A 27 14.74 7.05 2.46
CA VAL A 27 14.93 8.50 2.61
C VAL A 27 14.22 8.96 3.88
N THR A 28 14.91 9.78 4.67
CA THR A 28 14.36 10.37 5.89
C THR A 28 14.08 11.85 5.65
N PHE A 29 12.92 12.33 6.09
CA PHE A 29 12.52 13.73 5.97
C PHE A 29 12.21 14.28 7.36
N SER A 30 12.71 15.48 7.64
CA SER A 30 12.49 16.15 8.92
C SER A 30 11.01 16.31 9.23
N HIS A 31 10.71 16.20 10.52
CA HIS A 31 9.38 16.39 11.04
C HIS A 31 8.86 17.82 10.78
N GLY A 32 7.60 17.89 10.34
CA GLY A 32 6.73 19.07 10.33
C GLY A 32 5.27 18.61 10.37
N ASP A 33 4.30 19.54 10.29
CA ASP A 33 2.85 19.26 10.28
C ASP A 33 2.41 18.49 9.01
N THR A 34 2.84 17.25 8.91
CA THR A 34 2.75 16.45 7.68
C THR A 34 2.31 15.04 8.01
N ASN A 35 1.33 14.55 7.25
CA ASN A 35 0.85 13.17 7.29
C ASN A 35 1.58 12.28 6.26
N ALA A 36 1.26 10.99 6.21
CA ALA A 36 1.88 10.04 5.29
C ALA A 36 1.73 10.42 3.80
N TYR A 37 0.61 11.02 3.38
CA TYR A 37 0.46 11.49 1.99
C TYR A 37 1.44 12.63 1.69
N MET A 38 1.57 13.59 2.58
CA MET A 38 2.52 14.70 2.42
C MET A 38 3.97 14.23 2.44
N ALA A 39 4.28 13.19 3.23
CA ALA A 39 5.60 12.55 3.21
C ALA A 39 5.89 11.93 1.83
N VAL A 40 4.93 11.21 1.24
CA VAL A 40 5.04 10.66 -0.11
C VAL A 40 5.20 11.75 -1.16
N GLU A 41 4.45 12.85 -1.07
CA GLU A 41 4.61 13.98 -2.01
C GLU A 41 5.98 14.66 -1.90
N LYS A 42 6.54 14.77 -0.70
CA LYS A 42 7.91 15.25 -0.51
C LYS A 42 8.92 14.29 -1.13
N PHE A 43 8.73 12.98 -0.94
CA PHE A 43 9.56 11.95 -1.57
C PHE A 43 9.50 12.00 -3.10
N ASN A 44 8.31 12.11 -3.69
CA ASN A 44 8.13 12.21 -5.14
C ASN A 44 8.79 13.46 -5.75
N ARG A 45 8.90 14.55 -4.98
CA ARG A 45 9.57 15.80 -5.41
C ARG A 45 11.07 15.75 -5.21
N ALA A 46 11.56 14.94 -4.27
CA ALA A 46 12.99 14.75 -4.12
C ALA A 46 13.50 14.04 -5.38
N ALA A 47 14.45 14.66 -6.08
CA ALA A 47 15.15 13.98 -7.17
C ALA A 47 16.06 12.93 -6.54
N ILE A 48 15.54 11.73 -6.27
CA ILE A 48 16.29 10.62 -5.67
C ILE A 48 17.20 10.06 -6.75
N LYS A 49 18.29 10.77 -7.03
CA LYS A 49 19.29 10.38 -8.01
C LYS A 49 20.48 9.66 -7.39
N ASP A 50 20.86 9.93 -6.13
CA ASP A 50 22.23 9.60 -5.70
C ASP A 50 22.43 9.08 -4.25
N ALA A 51 21.45 8.43 -3.62
CA ALA A 51 21.70 7.81 -2.30
C ALA A 51 20.91 6.53 -2.08
N PHE A 52 21.24 5.48 -2.85
CA PHE A 52 20.67 4.16 -2.66
C PHE A 52 21.59 3.32 -1.77
N VAL A 53 21.18 3.10 -0.52
CA VAL A 53 21.74 2.00 0.28
C VAL A 53 20.93 0.77 -0.05
N THR A 54 21.39 0.01 -1.04
CA THR A 54 20.76 -1.21 -1.53
C THR A 54 20.88 -2.30 -0.47
N ARG A 55 19.77 -2.67 0.17
CA ARG A 55 19.67 -3.85 1.04
C ARG A 55 18.61 -4.79 0.49
N GLU A 56 18.90 -6.09 0.51
CA GLU A 56 17.94 -7.13 0.17
C GLU A 56 16.84 -7.19 1.24
N VAL A 57 15.58 -7.23 0.80
CA VAL A 57 14.44 -7.44 1.71
C VAL A 57 14.26 -8.93 1.95
N ASN A 58 14.47 -9.37 3.19
CA ASN A 58 14.19 -10.74 3.63
C ASN A 58 12.87 -10.87 4.43
N VAL A 59 11.99 -9.87 4.35
CA VAL A 59 10.74 -9.85 5.12
C VAL A 59 9.58 -10.36 4.26
N ARG A 60 9.11 -11.55 4.60
CA ARG A 60 8.02 -12.23 3.88
C ARG A 60 6.67 -11.90 4.50
N ILE A 61 6.00 -10.86 3.98
CA ILE A 61 4.65 -10.45 4.40
C ILE A 61 3.65 -10.98 3.38
N ASN A 62 2.64 -11.74 3.81
CA ASN A 62 1.59 -12.23 2.93
C ASN A 62 0.67 -11.07 2.50
N LEU A 63 0.48 -10.91 1.20
CA LEU A 63 -0.37 -9.84 0.65
C LEU A 63 -1.80 -9.93 1.16
N ARG A 64 -2.30 -11.14 1.43
CA ARG A 64 -3.66 -11.38 1.92
C ARG A 64 -3.90 -10.81 3.32
N ASP A 65 -2.86 -10.70 4.14
CA ASP A 65 -2.96 -10.27 5.55
C ASP A 65 -2.91 -8.75 5.71
N ILE A 66 -2.59 -8.01 4.63
CA ILE A 66 -2.50 -6.55 4.66
C ILE A 66 -3.89 -5.95 4.91
N VAL A 67 -4.01 -5.09 5.92
CA VAL A 67 -5.25 -4.39 6.28
C VAL A 67 -5.59 -3.40 5.17
N ASN A 68 -6.79 -3.51 4.62
CA ASN A 68 -7.27 -2.58 3.59
C ASN A 68 -7.97 -1.36 4.23
N LEU A 69 -8.18 -0.30 3.45
CA LEU A 69 -8.98 0.86 3.86
C LEU A 69 -10.20 1.09 2.96
N HIS A 70 -10.59 0.06 2.19
CA HIS A 70 -11.69 0.10 1.23
C HIS A 70 -12.47 -1.22 1.30
N ASN A 71 -13.79 -1.11 1.25
CA ASN A 71 -14.66 -2.23 0.91
C ASN A 71 -14.71 -2.42 -0.62
N CYS A 72 -15.31 -3.52 -1.07
CA CYS A 72 -15.42 -3.86 -2.49
C CYS A 72 -16.15 -2.80 -3.34
N ASP A 73 -17.11 -2.08 -2.78
CA ASP A 73 -17.83 -0.96 -3.41
C ASP A 73 -16.92 0.26 -3.69
N GLY A 74 -15.77 0.35 -3.00
CA GLY A 74 -14.70 1.30 -3.29
C GLY A 74 -13.80 0.89 -4.46
N ILE A 75 -13.90 -0.34 -4.96
CA ILE A 75 -13.11 -0.88 -6.06
C ILE A 75 -13.98 -0.99 -7.32
N LYS A 76 -14.18 0.14 -8.02
CA LYS A 76 -15.12 0.20 -9.15
C LYS A 76 -14.57 -0.35 -10.48
N ASP A 77 -13.27 -0.22 -10.72
CA ASP A 77 -12.69 -0.50 -12.04
C ASP A 77 -11.92 -1.83 -12.08
N ILE A 78 -12.67 -2.92 -12.09
CA ILE A 78 -12.10 -4.27 -12.27
C ILE A 78 -11.41 -4.39 -13.64
N SER A 79 -11.85 -3.63 -14.65
CA SER A 79 -11.19 -3.64 -15.95
C SER A 79 -9.76 -3.12 -15.87
N ARG A 80 -9.51 -2.08 -15.05
CA ARG A 80 -8.16 -1.58 -14.73
C ARG A 80 -7.31 -2.63 -14.02
N VAL A 81 -7.87 -3.39 -13.09
CA VAL A 81 -7.15 -4.51 -12.45
C VAL A 81 -6.74 -5.56 -13.48
N LYS A 82 -7.64 -5.93 -14.41
CA LYS A 82 -7.34 -6.87 -15.50
C LYS A 82 -6.26 -6.33 -16.45
N GLN A 83 -6.28 -5.04 -16.78
CA GLN A 83 -5.24 -4.42 -17.60
C GLN A 83 -3.88 -4.40 -16.90
N MET A 84 -3.85 -4.08 -15.60
CA MET A 84 -2.64 -4.15 -14.78
C MET A 84 -2.11 -5.59 -14.72
N LYS A 85 -2.97 -6.59 -14.50
CA LYS A 85 -2.60 -8.01 -14.52
C LYS A 85 -1.91 -8.39 -15.83
N LYS A 86 -2.46 -8.00 -16.99
CA LYS A 86 -1.84 -8.27 -18.29
C LYS A 86 -0.43 -7.69 -18.41
N LYS A 87 -0.18 -6.51 -17.84
CA LYS A 87 1.18 -5.94 -17.80
C LYS A 87 2.11 -6.74 -16.90
N ILE A 88 1.62 -7.18 -15.73
CA ILE A 88 2.39 -8.00 -14.78
C ILE A 88 2.74 -9.36 -15.40
N ASP A 89 1.76 -10.02 -16.02
CA ASP A 89 1.97 -11.30 -16.70
C ASP A 89 2.96 -11.18 -17.88
N SER A 90 3.10 -9.98 -18.47
CA SER A 90 4.10 -9.67 -19.49
C SER A 90 5.48 -9.27 -18.91
N GLY A 91 5.72 -9.52 -17.61
CA GLY A 91 6.97 -9.19 -16.93
C GLY A 91 7.16 -7.71 -16.57
N ARG A 92 6.09 -6.88 -16.59
CA ARG A 92 6.18 -5.44 -16.26
C ARG A 92 5.58 -5.10 -14.91
N HIS A 93 6.25 -4.24 -14.16
CA HIS A 93 5.73 -3.73 -12.90
C HIS A 93 4.76 -2.55 -13.07
N ILE A 94 3.88 -2.36 -12.07
CA ILE A 94 2.88 -1.30 -12.03
C ILE A 94 3.42 -0.10 -11.24
N LEU A 95 4.17 0.75 -11.93
CA LEU A 95 4.79 1.95 -11.36
C LEU A 95 4.02 3.22 -11.79
N GLN A 96 4.22 4.30 -11.04
CA GLN A 96 3.81 5.67 -11.38
C GLN A 96 4.84 6.31 -12.31
N LYS A 97 4.64 7.59 -12.62
CA LYS A 97 5.69 8.41 -13.24
C LYS A 97 6.96 8.34 -12.37
N ASP A 98 8.12 8.38 -13.01
CA ASP A 98 9.42 8.38 -12.34
C ASP A 98 9.72 7.08 -11.54
N GLU A 99 9.14 5.95 -12.00
CA GLU A 99 9.39 4.59 -11.48
C GLU A 99 8.96 4.35 -10.02
N ILE A 100 8.12 5.23 -9.47
CA ILE A 100 7.66 5.14 -8.09
C ILE A 100 6.56 4.07 -7.96
N PRO A 101 6.62 3.14 -6.99
CA PRO A 101 5.57 2.15 -6.79
C PRO A 101 4.18 2.76 -6.53
N ASN A 102 3.15 2.18 -7.14
CA ASN A 102 1.77 2.60 -6.86
C ASN A 102 1.30 2.21 -5.46
N ILE A 103 1.78 1.08 -4.94
CA ILE A 103 1.38 0.52 -3.64
C ILE A 103 2.09 1.28 -2.53
N LYS A 104 1.32 1.82 -1.57
CA LYS A 104 1.85 2.56 -0.43
C LYS A 104 1.30 1.98 0.87
N LEU A 105 2.22 1.65 1.76
CA LEU A 105 1.96 0.93 2.98
C LEU A 105 2.45 1.72 4.18
N VAL A 106 1.83 1.48 5.33
CA VAL A 106 2.32 1.93 6.65
C VAL A 106 2.28 0.77 7.64
N ARG A 107 3.07 0.88 8.72
CA ARG A 107 2.96 -0.01 9.89
C ARG A 107 2.24 0.71 11.02
N ALA A 108 1.21 0.12 11.59
CA ALA A 108 0.63 0.61 12.85
C ALA A 108 1.51 0.23 14.04
N LYS A 109 1.40 0.95 15.16
CA LYS A 109 2.11 0.59 16.41
C LYS A 109 1.80 -0.82 16.91
N THR A 110 0.63 -1.35 16.59
CA THR A 110 0.21 -2.72 16.91
C THR A 110 0.82 -3.78 15.96
N GLY A 111 1.61 -3.36 14.96
CA GLY A 111 2.41 -4.22 14.09
C GLY A 111 1.80 -4.50 12.72
N GLU A 112 0.50 -4.24 12.54
CA GLU A 112 -0.20 -4.50 11.29
C GLU A 112 0.29 -3.60 10.16
N ILE A 113 0.27 -4.16 8.95
CA ILE A 113 0.55 -3.45 7.71
C ILE A 113 -0.76 -2.99 7.10
N ILE A 114 -0.85 -1.70 6.77
CA ILE A 114 -2.04 -1.09 6.21
C ILE A 114 -1.71 -0.58 4.81
N ILE A 115 -2.53 -0.93 3.83
CA ILE A 115 -2.49 -0.31 2.50
C ILE A 115 -3.40 0.90 2.45
N PHE A 116 -2.80 2.07 2.24
CA PHE A 116 -3.52 3.35 2.17
C PHE A 116 -3.59 3.93 0.75
N ASP A 117 -2.85 3.35 -0.19
CA ASP A 117 -2.97 3.65 -1.63
C ASP A 117 -2.47 2.46 -2.47
N GLY A 118 -2.98 2.33 -3.70
CA GLY A 118 -2.58 1.30 -4.66
C GLY A 118 -3.35 -0.02 -4.58
N HIS A 119 -4.56 -0.06 -4.02
CA HIS A 119 -5.37 -1.29 -3.89
C HIS A 119 -5.61 -2.01 -5.21
N HIS A 120 -5.85 -1.28 -6.31
CA HIS A 120 -6.01 -1.88 -7.64
C HIS A 120 -4.74 -2.61 -8.10
N SER A 121 -3.57 -2.02 -7.85
CA SER A 121 -2.27 -2.63 -8.17
C SER A 121 -2.02 -3.87 -7.31
N MET A 122 -2.31 -3.80 -6.01
CA MET A 122 -2.21 -4.94 -5.10
C MET A 122 -3.08 -6.11 -5.57
N LEU A 123 -4.36 -5.84 -5.88
CA LEU A 123 -5.28 -6.83 -6.42
C LEU A 123 -4.77 -7.43 -7.75
N ALA A 124 -4.16 -6.62 -8.62
CA ALA A 124 -3.61 -7.08 -9.89
C ALA A 124 -2.43 -8.05 -9.69
N TYR A 125 -1.52 -7.73 -8.75
CA TYR A 125 -0.42 -8.61 -8.39
C TYR A 125 -0.90 -9.92 -7.77
N MET A 126 -1.84 -9.85 -6.81
CA MET A 126 -2.47 -11.05 -6.25
C MET A 126 -3.14 -11.90 -7.34
N SER A 127 -3.80 -11.26 -8.30
CA SER A 127 -4.44 -11.93 -9.45
C SER A 127 -3.43 -12.57 -10.42
N SER A 128 -2.20 -12.07 -10.46
CA SER A 128 -1.07 -12.62 -11.23
C SER A 128 -0.31 -13.71 -10.46
N GLY A 129 -0.80 -14.11 -9.28
CA GLY A 129 -0.22 -15.20 -8.49
C GLY A 129 0.85 -14.77 -7.49
N LYS A 130 1.09 -13.47 -7.32
CA LYS A 130 1.99 -12.97 -6.27
C LYS A 130 1.35 -13.16 -4.90
N THR A 131 2.12 -13.69 -3.95
CA THR A 131 1.63 -14.07 -2.62
C THR A 131 2.22 -13.20 -1.53
N TYR A 132 3.42 -12.68 -1.74
CA TYR A 132 4.20 -11.96 -0.74
C TYR A 132 4.66 -10.59 -1.21
N LEU A 133 4.93 -9.72 -0.24
CA LEU A 133 5.32 -8.33 -0.47
C LEU A 133 6.71 -8.19 -1.10
N ASP A 134 7.60 -9.13 -0.81
CA ASP A 134 8.93 -9.26 -1.42
C ASP A 134 8.90 -9.77 -2.87
N GLU A 135 7.72 -9.88 -3.49
CA GLU A 135 7.56 -10.21 -4.91
C GLU A 135 7.06 -9.02 -5.75
N ILE A 136 6.82 -7.86 -5.12
CA ILE A 136 6.17 -6.70 -5.75
C ILE A 136 6.84 -5.39 -5.35
N PRO A 137 6.74 -4.34 -6.18
CA PRO A 137 7.21 -3.00 -5.83
C PRO A 137 6.22 -2.29 -4.89
N TYR A 138 6.74 -1.64 -3.86
CA TYR A 138 5.94 -0.86 -2.91
C TYR A 138 6.75 0.27 -2.25
N LEU A 139 6.04 1.27 -1.72
CA LEU A 139 6.57 2.24 -0.78
C LEU A 139 6.13 1.87 0.63
N PHE A 140 7.08 1.82 1.56
CA PHE A 140 6.78 1.75 2.98
C PHE A 140 6.97 3.12 3.60
N VAL A 141 5.92 3.66 4.21
CA VAL A 141 5.91 4.98 4.84
C VAL A 141 5.76 4.77 6.34
N SER A 142 6.71 5.27 7.12
CA SER A 142 6.74 5.08 8.57
C SER A 142 7.38 6.27 9.25
N ARG A 143 7.27 6.36 10.58
CA ARG A 143 8.20 7.19 11.33
C ARG A 143 9.56 6.50 11.44
N THR A 144 10.60 7.23 11.84
CA THR A 144 11.91 6.64 12.14
C THR A 144 11.88 5.62 13.29
N GLU A 145 10.84 5.62 14.12
CA GLU A 145 10.53 4.55 15.08
C GLU A 145 9.98 3.25 14.44
N GLY A 146 9.74 3.25 13.13
CA GLY A 146 9.28 2.10 12.34
C GLY A 146 7.78 1.90 12.24
N ALA A 147 6.97 2.74 12.90
CA ALA A 147 5.51 2.67 12.89
C ALA A 147 4.86 4.07 12.90
N ILE A 148 3.55 4.14 12.64
CA ILE A 148 2.72 5.34 12.78
C ILE A 148 1.65 5.13 13.86
N SER A 149 1.22 6.21 14.49
CA SER A 149 0.19 6.21 15.53
C SER A 149 -1.23 6.06 14.97
N ASN A 150 -2.19 5.76 15.84
CA ASN A 150 -3.60 5.68 15.46
C ASN A 150 -4.15 7.04 14.99
N GLU A 151 -3.67 8.13 15.57
CA GLU A 151 -4.02 9.50 15.18
C GLU A 151 -3.55 9.79 13.75
N GLU A 152 -2.34 9.33 13.40
CA GLU A 152 -1.80 9.50 12.04
C GLU A 152 -2.56 8.68 11.00
N ILE A 153 -3.04 7.49 11.38
CA ILE A 153 -3.90 6.64 10.53
C ILE A 153 -5.20 7.39 10.18
N LEU A 154 -5.72 8.26 11.05
CA LEU A 154 -6.95 9.00 10.76
C LEU A 154 -6.82 9.92 9.54
N ALA A 155 -5.60 10.33 9.16
CA ALA A 155 -5.38 11.11 7.95
C ALA A 155 -5.89 10.41 6.68
N PHE A 156 -5.92 9.07 6.66
CA PHE A 156 -6.44 8.29 5.53
C PHE A 156 -7.97 8.37 5.36
N PHE A 157 -8.67 8.91 6.35
CA PHE A 157 -10.12 9.17 6.29
C PHE A 157 -10.43 10.63 5.91
N GLY A 158 -9.40 11.45 5.66
CA GLY A 158 -9.51 12.84 5.24
C GLY A 158 -10.46 13.67 6.12
N ASN A 159 -11.42 14.35 5.49
CA ASN A 159 -12.40 15.19 6.18
C ASN A 159 -13.34 14.39 7.10
N HIS A 160 -13.32 13.06 7.11
CA HIS A 160 -14.14 12.24 8.02
C HIS A 160 -13.41 11.85 9.29
N SER A 161 -12.11 12.13 9.40
CA SER A 161 -11.28 11.82 10.57
C SER A 161 -11.89 12.26 11.90
N TYR A 162 -12.50 13.45 11.95
CA TYR A 162 -13.14 13.98 13.17
C TYR A 162 -14.31 13.12 13.70
N LYS A 163 -14.88 12.25 12.87
CA LYS A 163 -15.98 11.34 13.26
C LYS A 163 -15.48 10.04 13.89
N ILE A 164 -14.16 9.81 13.88
CA ILE A 164 -13.55 8.54 14.23
C ILE A 164 -12.64 8.75 15.44
N ARG A 165 -12.88 7.98 16.51
CA ARG A 165 -11.91 7.92 17.62
C ARG A 165 -10.67 7.17 17.16
N PRO A 166 -9.43 7.62 17.50
CA PRO A 166 -8.21 6.96 17.08
C PRO A 166 -8.19 5.45 17.36
N ASP A 167 -8.64 5.00 18.53
CA ASP A 167 -8.67 3.57 18.89
C ASP A 167 -9.78 2.76 18.16
N LYS A 168 -10.66 3.41 17.38
CA LYS A 168 -11.80 2.81 16.69
C LYS A 168 -11.68 2.82 15.16
N TRP A 169 -10.58 3.32 14.58
CA TRP A 169 -10.43 3.44 13.13
C TRP A 169 -10.66 2.12 12.37
N LYS A 170 -10.31 0.98 12.98
CA LYS A 170 -10.50 -0.36 12.39
C LYS A 170 -11.94 -0.70 12.09
N LYS A 171 -12.93 -0.05 12.72
CA LYS A 171 -14.35 -0.25 12.42
C LYS A 171 -14.78 0.37 11.09
N TYR A 172 -13.94 1.21 10.51
CA TYR A 172 -14.28 2.02 9.36
C TYR A 172 -13.35 1.77 8.18
N VAL A 173 -13.88 2.07 7.00
CA VAL A 173 -13.17 2.20 5.73
C VAL A 173 -13.67 3.46 5.03
N VAL A 174 -12.99 3.89 3.98
CA VAL A 174 -13.43 5.03 3.17
C VAL A 174 -13.76 4.58 1.75
N ASN A 175 -14.87 5.06 1.19
CA ASN A 175 -15.20 4.90 -0.22
C ASN A 175 -15.13 6.28 -0.89
N TRP A 176 -13.96 6.64 -1.41
CA TRP A 176 -13.76 7.93 -2.10
C TRP A 176 -14.62 8.11 -3.35
N GLN A 177 -15.22 7.03 -3.85
CA GLN A 177 -16.09 7.03 -5.03
C GLN A 177 -17.56 7.29 -4.69
N ALA A 178 -17.93 7.28 -3.41
CA ALA A 178 -19.26 7.68 -2.94
C ALA A 178 -19.35 9.22 -2.84
N VAL A 179 -20.56 9.75 -2.86
CA VAL A 179 -20.77 11.19 -2.60
C VAL A 179 -20.34 11.51 -1.16
N PRO A 180 -19.84 12.73 -0.87
CA PRO A 180 -19.13 13.04 0.38
C PRO A 180 -19.82 12.57 1.67
N ALA A 181 -21.15 12.67 1.75
CA ALA A 181 -21.92 12.25 2.93
C ALA A 181 -21.83 10.74 3.24
N TYR A 182 -21.55 9.90 2.24
CA TYR A 182 -21.52 8.44 2.33
C TYR A 182 -20.13 7.84 2.09
N GLN A 183 -19.07 8.64 2.13
CA GLN A 183 -17.71 8.13 1.94
C GLN A 183 -17.20 7.35 3.16
N LEU A 184 -17.61 7.71 4.37
CA LEU A 184 -17.23 6.95 5.57
C LEU A 184 -18.17 5.76 5.74
N CYS A 185 -17.64 4.54 5.63
CA CYS A 185 -18.41 3.31 5.72
C CYS A 185 -17.95 2.44 6.89
N LEU A 186 -18.85 1.59 7.39
CA LEU A 186 -18.45 0.48 8.25
C LEU A 186 -17.61 -0.52 7.44
N ARG A 187 -16.58 -1.06 8.08
CA ARG A 187 -15.72 -2.09 7.49
C ARG A 187 -16.51 -3.39 7.31
N ILE A 188 -16.40 -3.96 6.12
CA ILE A 188 -16.94 -5.29 5.78
C ILE A 188 -15.78 -6.24 5.46
N GLN A 189 -14.80 -5.80 4.67
CA GLN A 189 -13.59 -6.59 4.39
C GLN A 189 -12.42 -6.12 5.27
N ASN A 190 -11.84 -7.04 6.05
CA ASN A 190 -10.78 -6.74 7.02
C ASN A 190 -9.41 -6.55 6.39
N ASN A 191 -9.13 -7.31 5.34
CA ASN A 191 -7.81 -7.34 4.71
C ASN A 191 -7.93 -7.50 3.18
N MET A 192 -6.79 -7.47 2.51
CA MET A 192 -6.73 -7.65 1.06
C MET A 192 -7.16 -9.04 0.62
N GLY A 193 -7.00 -10.08 1.45
CA GLY A 193 -7.46 -11.44 1.15
C GLY A 193 -8.98 -11.55 1.07
N GLU A 194 -9.71 -10.99 2.04
CA GLU A 194 -11.17 -10.92 2.01
C GLU A 194 -11.66 -10.06 0.84
N LEU A 195 -11.03 -8.90 0.60
CA LEU A 195 -11.35 -8.04 -0.53
C LEU A 195 -11.14 -8.75 -1.87
N TYR A 196 -10.02 -9.44 -2.03
CA TYR A 196 -9.70 -10.23 -3.20
C TYR A 196 -10.74 -11.34 -3.43
N ASN A 197 -11.11 -12.08 -2.38
CA ASN A 197 -12.10 -13.15 -2.48
C ASN A 197 -13.48 -12.62 -2.87
N ILE A 198 -13.90 -11.45 -2.39
CA ILE A 198 -15.19 -10.87 -2.80
C ILE A 198 -15.15 -10.44 -4.28
N ILE A 199 -14.04 -9.89 -4.75
CA ILE A 199 -13.92 -9.39 -6.13
C ILE A 199 -13.71 -10.53 -7.15
N PHE A 200 -12.91 -11.55 -6.80
CA PHE A 200 -12.46 -12.61 -7.72
C PHE A 200 -12.89 -14.02 -7.33
N GLY A 201 -13.33 -14.24 -6.08
CA GLY A 201 -13.64 -15.55 -5.51
C GLY A 201 -14.99 -16.15 -5.92
N GLN A 202 -15.68 -15.58 -6.93
CA GLN A 202 -16.79 -16.26 -7.59
C GLN A 202 -16.33 -17.27 -8.69
N ILE A 203 -15.06 -17.71 -8.68
CA ILE A 203 -14.50 -18.66 -9.68
C ILE A 203 -13.95 -19.92 -9.00
N SER A 204 -14.71 -20.52 -8.08
CA SER A 204 -14.38 -21.87 -7.55
C SER A 204 -15.59 -22.78 -7.32
N HIS A 205 -16.79 -22.38 -7.78
CA HIS A 205 -18.01 -23.21 -7.71
C HIS A 205 -18.83 -23.17 -9.02
N LYS A 206 -18.16 -23.27 -10.18
CA LYS A 206 -18.78 -23.68 -11.44
C LYS A 206 -17.86 -24.62 -12.18
#